data_AF-A0A8T4VCE5-F1
#
_entry.id   AF-A0A8T4VCE5-F1
#
_cell.length_a   1.000
_cell.length_b   1.000
_cell.length_c   1.000
_cell.angle_alpha   90.00
_cell.angle_beta   90.00
_cell.angle_gamma   90.00
#
_symmetry.space_group_name_H-M   'P 1'
#
loop_
_entity.id
_entity.type
_entity.pdbx_description
1 polymer ?
#
loop_
_entity_poly.entity_id
_entity_poly.type
_entity_poly.pdbx_seq_one_letter_code
_entity_poly.pdbx_strand_id
1 'polypeptide(L)'
;MEYIYSALLIHKLGAELTTDRVKKVVDAAGGHADDMKARALLAALDGVNIDEVVKQAAIPVAAPTVEAKTEAKKEEKKSAEDEKKSEEAAAAGLGALFG
;
A
#
# COMPACT_ATOMS: atom_id res chain seq x y z
N MET A 1 9.01 -2.53 9.53
CA MET A 1 7.85 -3.41 9.89
C MET A 1 7.25 -3.07 11.25
N GLU A 2 8.04 -2.53 12.18
CA GLU A 2 7.68 -2.07 13.52
C GLU A 2 6.42 -1.18 13.57
N TYR A 3 6.23 -0.27 12.62
CA TYR A 3 5.05 0.61 12.55
C TYR A 3 3.74 -0.15 12.31
N ILE A 4 3.77 -1.14 11.40
CA ILE A 4 2.61 -1.97 11.09
C ILE A 4 2.22 -2.80 12.31
N TYR A 5 3.18 -3.44 12.97
CA TYR A 5 2.93 -4.20 14.19
C TYR A 5 2.44 -3.31 15.33
N SER A 6 2.97 -2.10 15.46
CA SER A 6 2.50 -1.13 16.44
C SER A 6 1.05 -0.73 16.19
N ALA A 7 0.67 -0.46 14.94
CA ALA A 7 -0.72 -0.14 14.60
C ALA A 7 -1.67 -1.32 14.86
N LEU A 8 -1.28 -2.54 14.51
CA LEU A 8 -2.06 -3.73 14.80
C LEU A 8 -2.23 -3.96 16.31
N LEU A 9 -1.17 -3.76 17.09
CA LEU A 9 -1.22 -3.87 18.55
C LEU A 9 -2.17 -2.83 19.16
N ILE A 10 -2.02 -1.56 18.76
CA ILE A 10 -2.87 -0.45 19.23
C ILE A 10 -4.34 -0.75 18.89
N HIS A 11 -4.62 -1.19 17.66
CA HIS A 11 -5.95 -1.57 17.20
C HIS A 11 -6.52 -2.74 18.00
N LYS A 12 -5.74 -3.80 18.24
CA LYS A 12 -6.15 -4.95 19.07
C LYS A 12 -6.51 -4.57 20.49
N LEU A 13 -5.88 -3.54 21.04
CA LEU A 13 -6.17 -3.01 22.37
C LEU A 13 -7.38 -2.08 22.39
N GLY A 14 -8.04 -1.84 21.25
CA GLY A 14 -9.18 -0.93 21.13
C GLY A 14 -8.81 0.55 21.31
N ALA A 15 -7.52 0.86 21.26
CA ALA A 15 -7.03 2.21 21.40
C ALA A 15 -7.06 2.93 20.04
N GLU A 16 -7.44 4.21 20.05
CA GLU A 16 -7.33 5.09 18.88
C GLU A 16 -5.90 5.13 18.34
N LEU A 17 -5.78 5.03 17.01
CA LEU A 17 -4.51 5.04 16.32
C LEU A 17 -4.06 6.48 16.04
N THR A 18 -3.02 6.93 16.77
CA THR A 18 -2.45 8.27 16.61
C THR A 18 -0.94 8.21 16.39
N THR A 19 -0.37 9.22 15.72
CA THR A 19 1.08 9.33 15.48
C THR A 19 1.87 9.19 16.79
N ASP A 20 1.43 9.86 17.85
CA ASP A 20 2.10 9.83 19.15
C ASP A 20 2.08 8.45 19.80
N ARG A 21 0.97 7.72 19.68
CA ARG A 21 0.87 6.36 20.23
C ARG A 21 1.75 5.39 19.48
N VAL A 22 1.77 5.45 18.15
CA VAL A 22 2.64 4.61 17.33
C VAL A 22 4.10 4.86 17.69
N LYS A 23 4.53 6.13 17.79
CA LYS A 23 5.90 6.48 18.18
C LYS A 23 6.26 5.94 19.56
N LYS A 24 5.39 6.15 20.56
CA LYS A 24 5.60 5.64 21.93
C LYS A 24 5.77 4.13 21.98
N VAL A 25 5.01 3.37 21.18
CA VAL A 25 5.14 1.90 21.12
C VAL A 25 6.48 1.51 20.52
N VAL A 26 6.90 2.16 19.43
CA VAL A 26 8.19 1.90 18.79
C VAL A 26 9.35 2.24 19.73
N ASP A 27 9.31 3.39 20.39
CA ASP A 27 10.34 3.81 21.34
C ASP A 27 10.39 2.90 22.57
N ALA A 28 9.23 2.49 23.11
CA ALA A 28 9.15 1.57 24.24
C ALA A 28 9.68 0.17 23.91
N ALA A 29 9.63 -0.24 22.64
CA ALA A 29 10.23 -1.48 22.16
C ALA A 29 11.75 -1.37 21.92
N GLY A 30 12.37 -0.22 22.22
CA GLY A 30 13.79 0.06 22.00
C GLY A 30 14.14 0.47 20.57
N GLY A 31 13.13 0.78 19.74
CA GLY A 31 13.33 1.35 18.42
C GLY A 31 13.55 2.86 18.46
N HIS A 32 13.80 3.44 17.29
CA HIS A 32 13.82 4.89 17.10
C HIS A 32 12.63 5.31 16.26
N ALA A 33 11.66 5.96 16.89
CA ALA A 33 10.46 6.40 16.19
C ALA A 33 10.73 7.57 15.23
N ASP A 34 10.21 7.45 14.03
CA ASP A 34 10.27 8.40 12.92
C ASP A 34 8.88 8.99 12.69
N ASP A 35 8.83 10.31 12.78
CA ASP A 35 7.60 11.09 12.73
C ASP A 35 6.95 11.06 11.33
N MET A 36 7.75 11.03 10.26
CA MET A 36 7.23 10.95 8.90
C MET A 36 6.64 9.57 8.61
N LYS A 37 7.31 8.50 9.05
CA LYS A 37 6.81 7.13 8.89
C LYS A 37 5.52 6.88 9.66
N ALA A 38 5.42 7.40 10.88
CA ALA A 38 4.20 7.30 11.67
C ALA A 38 3.02 8.04 10.99
N ARG A 39 3.24 9.25 10.45
CA ARG A 39 2.20 9.96 9.68
C ARG A 39 1.82 9.25 8.39
N ALA A 40 2.80 8.75 7.65
CA ALA A 40 2.55 8.00 6.41
C ALA A 40 1.70 6.76 6.67
N LEU A 41 1.96 6.05 7.77
CA LEU A 41 1.14 4.92 8.19
C LEU A 41 -0.31 5.33 8.47
N LEU A 42 -0.51 6.41 9.23
CA LEU A 42 -1.85 6.89 9.54
C LEU A 42 -2.61 7.28 8.27
N ALA A 43 -1.97 8.00 7.35
CA ALA A 43 -2.57 8.37 6.07
C ALA A 43 -2.92 7.14 5.22
N ALA A 44 -2.06 6.11 5.21
CA ALA A 44 -2.31 4.86 4.50
C ALA A 44 -3.44 4.02 5.12
N LEU A 45 -3.77 4.25 6.39
CA LEU A 45 -4.85 3.57 7.12
C LEU A 45 -6.11 4.43 7.24
N ASP A 46 -6.11 5.65 6.69
CA ASP A 46 -7.28 6.51 6.71
C ASP A 46 -8.42 5.88 5.90
N GLY A 47 -9.61 5.79 6.50
CA GLY A 47 -10.76 5.09 5.94
C GLY A 47 -10.64 3.56 5.85
N VAL A 48 -9.55 2.96 6.35
CA VAL A 48 -9.35 1.49 6.32
C VAL A 48 -9.98 0.83 7.54
N ASN A 49 -10.86 -0.15 7.32
CA ASN A 49 -11.37 -1.00 8.39
C ASN A 49 -10.39 -2.16 8.67
N ILE A 50 -9.53 -1.98 9.68
CA ILE A 50 -8.48 -2.95 10.03
C ILE A 50 -9.08 -4.34 10.37
N ASP A 51 -10.25 -4.41 11.00
CA ASP A 51 -10.87 -5.71 11.34
C ASP A 51 -11.29 -6.49 10.11
N GLU A 52 -11.82 -5.81 9.09
CA GLU A 52 -12.21 -6.43 7.84
C GLU A 52 -10.99 -6.96 7.09
N VAL A 53 -9.95 -6.14 6.97
CA VAL A 53 -8.71 -6.50 6.28
C VAL A 53 -8.01 -7.69 6.97
N VAL A 54 -7.96 -7.70 8.31
CA VAL A 54 -7.37 -8.82 9.06
C VAL A 54 -8.20 -10.10 8.91
N LYS A 55 -9.53 -10.01 8.87
CA LYS A 55 -10.40 -11.18 8.61
C LYS A 55 -10.20 -11.73 7.20
N GLN A 56 -10.10 -10.87 6.19
CA GLN A 56 -9.82 -11.29 4.81
C GLN A 56 -8.44 -11.95 4.70
N ALA A 57 -7.43 -11.42 5.40
CA ALA A 57 -6.09 -11.99 5.43
C ALA A 57 -6.02 -13.36 6.13
N ALA A 58 -6.97 -13.69 7.01
CA ALA A 58 -7.06 -14.98 7.68
C ALA A 58 -7.69 -16.08 6.81
N ILE A 59 -8.31 -15.73 5.69
CA ILE A 59 -8.80 -16.71 4.73
C ILE A 59 -7.59 -17.21 3.94
N PRO A 60 -7.33 -18.53 3.86
CA PRO A 60 -6.26 -19.05 3.04
C PRO A 60 -6.51 -18.62 1.60
N VAL A 61 -5.63 -17.76 1.09
CA VAL A 61 -5.64 -17.37 -0.32
C VAL A 61 -5.26 -18.62 -1.10
N ALA A 62 -6.25 -19.27 -1.71
CA ALA A 62 -5.98 -20.36 -2.63
C ALA A 62 -5.10 -19.80 -3.74
N ALA A 63 -3.87 -20.30 -3.84
CA ALA A 63 -3.00 -19.98 -4.97
C ALA A 63 -3.77 -20.33 -6.25
N PRO A 64 -3.80 -19.46 -7.27
CA PRO A 64 -4.39 -19.84 -8.53
C PRO A 64 -3.59 -21.02 -9.08
N THR A 65 -4.21 -22.20 -9.09
CA THR A 65 -3.74 -23.29 -9.93
C THR A 65 -3.84 -22.77 -11.36
N VAL A 66 -2.70 -22.62 -12.03
CA VAL A 66 -2.65 -22.38 -13.47
C VAL A 66 -3.14 -23.66 -14.15
N GLU A 67 -4.47 -23.83 -14.20
CA GLU A 67 -5.09 -24.64 -15.22
C GLU A 67 -5.31 -23.74 -16.44
N ALA A 68 -4.43 -23.91 -17.42
CA ALA A 68 -4.66 -23.42 -18.75
C ALA A 68 -5.94 -24.08 -19.31
N LYS A 69 -7.05 -23.33 -19.32
CA LYS A 69 -8.18 -23.57 -20.23
C LYS A 69 -8.91 -22.27 -20.51
N THR A 70 -8.49 -21.65 -21.61
CA THR A 70 -9.34 -21.15 -22.71
C THR A 70 -10.83 -21.02 -22.36
N GLU A 71 -11.34 -19.80 -22.14
CA GLU A 71 -12.07 -18.97 -23.12
C GLU A 71 -12.73 -17.76 -22.46
N ALA A 72 -12.79 -16.65 -23.22
CA ALA A 72 -13.64 -15.47 -23.04
C ALA A 72 -13.30 -14.44 -21.94
N LYS A 73 -12.40 -13.49 -22.26
CA LYS A 73 -12.83 -12.07 -22.33
C LYS A 73 -11.92 -11.22 -23.22
N LYS A 74 -12.47 -10.92 -24.39
CA LYS A 74 -12.04 -9.93 -25.37
C LYS A 74 -12.00 -8.53 -24.74
N GLU A 75 -10.87 -8.10 -24.17
CA GLU A 75 -10.69 -6.68 -23.77
C GLU A 75 -9.23 -6.21 -23.62
N GLU A 76 -8.24 -6.91 -24.19
CA GLU A 76 -6.82 -6.63 -23.93
C GLU A 76 -6.04 -6.16 -25.19
N LYS A 77 -6.62 -5.24 -25.95
CA LYS A 77 -5.95 -4.64 -27.12
C LYS A 77 -5.94 -3.11 -27.16
N LYS A 78 -6.36 -2.42 -26.10
CA LYS A 78 -6.44 -0.94 -26.08
C LYS A 78 -5.44 -0.24 -25.16
N SER A 79 -4.74 -0.94 -24.26
CA SER A 79 -3.83 -0.27 -23.29
C SER A 79 -2.36 -0.17 -23.73
N ALA A 80 -1.91 -0.93 -24.73
CA ALA A 80 -0.49 -0.91 -25.13
C ALA A 80 -0.09 0.28 -26.03
N GLU A 81 -1.05 1.03 -26.58
CA GLU A 81 -0.76 2.20 -27.42
C GLU A 81 -0.66 3.51 -26.62
N ASP A 82 -1.27 3.57 -25.43
CA ASP A 82 -1.28 4.79 -24.60
C ASP A 82 0.02 4.97 -23.79
N GLU A 83 0.65 3.88 -23.35
CA GLU A 83 1.92 3.92 -22.60
C GLU A 83 3.10 4.44 -23.44
N LYS A 84 3.20 4.03 -24.71
CA LYS A 84 4.28 4.51 -25.59
C LYS A 84 4.17 5.99 -25.92
N LYS A 85 2.95 6.55 -25.94
CA LYS A 85 2.73 7.97 -26.23
C LYS A 85 3.01 8.86 -25.02
N SER A 86 2.85 8.32 -23.80
CA SER A 86 3.14 9.03 -22.56
C SER A 86 4.64 9.16 -22.30
N GLU A 87 5.42 8.11 -22.55
CA GLU A 87 6.89 8.15 -22.38
C GLU A 87 7.57 9.13 -23.35
N GLU A 88 7.13 9.16 -24.61
CA GLU A 88 7.72 10.05 -25.63
C GLU A 88 7.39 11.54 -25.35
N ALA A 89 6.18 11.83 -24.84
CA ALA A 89 5.79 13.18 -24.45
C ALA A 89 6.53 13.69 -23.20
N ALA A 90 6.81 12.82 -22.23
CA ALA A 90 7.58 13.17 -21.04
C ALA A 90 9.05 13.48 -21.37
N ALA A 91 9.65 12.72 -22.28
CA ALA A 91 11.02 12.95 -22.73
C ALA A 91 11.17 14.28 -23.51
N ALA A 92 10.19 14.63 -24.34
CA ALA A 92 10.19 15.89 -25.09
C ALA A 92 10.05 17.14 -24.19
N GLY A 93 9.26 17.06 -23.12
CA GLY A 93 9.07 18.18 -22.18
C GLY A 93 10.32 18.54 -21.38
N LEU A 94 11.15 17.55 -21.02
CA LEU A 94 12.41 17.79 -20.30
C LEU A 94 13.48 18.45 -21.19
N GLY A 95 13.51 18.11 -22.49
CA GLY A 95 14.45 18.73 -23.43
C GLY A 95 14.23 20.24 -23.64
N ALA A 96 12.96 20.68 -23.58
CA ALA A 96 12.62 22.10 -23.71
C ALA A 96 12.94 22.96 -22.46
N LEU A 97 13.13 22.33 -21.29
CA LEU A 97 13.42 23.03 -20.04
C LEU A 97 14.92 23.27 -19.83
N PHE A 98 15.79 22.54 -20.54
CA PHE A 98 17.25 22.59 -20.39
C PHE A 98 17.99 22.96 -21.70
N GLY A 99 17.26 23.41 -22.72
CA GLY A 99 17.80 23.92 -23.99
C GLY A 99 18.03 25.42 -24.00
#